data_AF-A0ABD2QDG8-F1
#
_entry.id   AF-A0ABD2QDG8-F1
#
_cell.length_a   1.000
_cell.length_b   1.000
_cell.length_c   1.000
_cell.angle_alpha   90.00
_cell.angle_beta   90.00
_cell.angle_gamma   90.00
#
_symmetry.space_group_name_H-M   'P 1'
#
loop_
_entity.id
_entity.type
_entity.pdbx_description
1 polymer ?
#
loop_
_entity_poly.entity_id
_entity_poly.type
_entity_poly.pdbx_seq_one_letter_code
_entity_poly.pdbx_strand_id
1 'polypeptide(L)'
;MYLNTKLPNPAFGPNVFGKSMVINYTVTLKGLEDQLLSVIVKCERRELEEQREHLVIETSENKKLLKDLEDSLLRELANSTGNMLDNVELVNTLEEAKKKAKEVSEKLILGAKTSADIEKLRDGYRPAARRGAILFFVLSDMSNINSMYQYSLAAYLEVFIISLKRSMPDASLTRRLNNIINTLTHNIYVYGCTGIFEKHKLLFSLQICSRLQMSENKLSVEEMDFFIKGNVSLEKPKRAKPASWIGDAGWQDIVRLQEAIPSVFNRILDDLEQNLDTWQEWYMADAPESLTLPLNYEEKLSGFQRLCLLRCLRLDRVYRAITLYITEEMGEQFVTPPILNYESIFEQSSPISPIVFILSPGSDPSNDLVKLAERLHFENGRIKFLSMGQGQEKNAASMLDSAIARGHWLMLQNCHLLVKWLRELEKILERLSKPHPDFRLWLTTEPTDAFPVGILQRSLKVVTEPPNGLKLNLRATYHKISAQSLQNCEHPAFRPLIFDLAFFHAVVQERRKYGKLGWNIPYDFNESDFQVCNQIIETYLQKAFMEGDARIPWESLKYLIGEVMYGGRAIDEFDRRILRTYMGEYFGDFIFDSFQPFHFYANENVDYYIPDFGEKEQYVGEFRI
;
A
#
# COMPACT_ATOMS: atom_id res chain seq x y z
N MET A 1 -19.83 -9.12 33.12
CA MET A 1 -19.21 -9.93 32.06
C MET A 1 -19.07 -9.04 30.84
N TYR A 2 -17.88 -8.92 30.26
CA TYR A 2 -17.67 -8.18 29.01
C TYR A 2 -17.55 -9.18 27.86
N LEU A 3 -18.26 -8.92 26.77
CA LEU A 3 -18.25 -9.73 25.55
C LEU A 3 -17.70 -8.87 24.43
N ASN A 4 -16.57 -9.28 23.86
CA ASN A 4 -15.87 -8.50 22.83
C ASN A 4 -15.92 -9.25 21.49
N THR A 5 -15.93 -8.51 20.38
CA THR A 5 -15.83 -9.06 19.02
C THR A 5 -14.91 -8.18 18.18
N LYS A 6 -14.17 -8.79 17.26
CA LYS A 6 -13.31 -8.10 16.28
C LYS A 6 -14.04 -7.78 14.97
N LEU A 7 -15.26 -8.28 14.78
CA LEU A 7 -16.05 -7.99 13.59
C LEU A 7 -16.50 -6.51 13.62
N PRO A 8 -16.31 -5.75 12.53
CA PRO A 8 -16.63 -4.31 12.52
C PRO A 8 -18.14 -4.03 12.54
N ASN A 9 -18.96 -4.91 11.97
CA ASN A 9 -20.42 -4.80 11.97
C ASN A 9 -21.09 -6.16 12.23
N PRO A 10 -21.11 -6.64 13.49
CA PRO A 10 -21.72 -7.93 13.85
C PRO A 10 -23.26 -7.84 13.86
N ALA A 11 -23.91 -8.76 13.14
CA ALA A 11 -25.37 -8.87 13.15
C ALA A 11 -25.86 -9.52 14.47
N PHE A 12 -26.32 -8.70 15.42
CA PHE A 12 -26.91 -9.17 16.68
C PHE A 12 -28.44 -9.22 16.58
N GLY A 13 -29.05 -10.29 17.11
CA GLY A 13 -30.51 -10.40 17.20
C GLY A 13 -31.10 -9.56 18.35
N PRO A 14 -32.39 -9.19 18.33
CA PRO A 14 -33.03 -8.36 19.35
C PRO A 14 -32.85 -8.86 20.79
N ASN A 15 -32.79 -10.18 20.99
CA ASN A 15 -32.54 -10.82 22.28
C ASN A 15 -31.19 -10.45 22.92
N VAL A 16 -30.19 -10.06 22.13
CA VAL A 16 -28.88 -9.60 22.62
C VAL A 16 -28.99 -8.17 23.13
N PHE A 17 -29.60 -7.27 22.33
CA PHE A 17 -29.84 -5.88 22.73
C PHE A 17 -30.75 -5.75 23.96
N GLY A 18 -31.73 -6.65 24.12
CA GLY A 18 -32.58 -6.68 25.32
C GLY A 18 -31.90 -7.20 26.60
N LYS A 19 -30.73 -7.84 26.48
CA LYS A 19 -29.98 -8.45 27.61
C LYS A 19 -28.61 -7.81 27.86
N SER A 20 -28.10 -7.03 26.93
CA SER A 20 -26.75 -6.46 26.97
C SER A 20 -26.69 -5.15 26.20
N MET A 21 -25.92 -4.20 26.72
CA MET A 21 -25.66 -2.92 26.08
C MET A 21 -24.52 -3.09 25.07
N VAL A 22 -24.78 -2.82 23.80
CA VAL A 22 -23.76 -2.85 22.74
C VAL A 22 -23.06 -1.49 22.72
N ILE A 23 -21.74 -1.51 22.94
CA ILE A 23 -20.88 -0.32 22.89
C ILE A 23 -20.05 -0.40 21.60
N ASN A 24 -20.21 0.59 20.72
CA ASN A 24 -19.44 0.65 19.49
C ASN A 24 -18.07 1.32 19.74
N TYR A 25 -17.00 0.55 19.56
CA TYR A 25 -15.61 1.02 19.66
C TYR A 25 -14.97 1.36 18.30
N THR A 26 -15.73 1.36 17.20
CA THR A 26 -15.24 1.78 15.88
C THR A 26 -14.80 3.23 15.92
N VAL A 27 -13.55 3.48 15.54
CA VAL A 27 -12.97 4.82 15.54
C VAL A 27 -13.61 5.65 14.42
N THR A 28 -14.04 6.87 14.74
CA THR A 28 -14.57 7.83 13.75
C THR A 28 -13.45 8.70 13.20
N LEU A 29 -13.63 9.32 12.02
CA LEU A 29 -12.61 10.18 11.42
C LEU A 29 -12.16 11.31 12.35
N LYS A 30 -13.11 12.00 13.00
CA LYS A 30 -12.80 13.04 13.98
C LYS A 30 -12.13 12.49 15.24
N GLY A 31 -12.59 11.35 15.77
CA GLY A 31 -11.98 10.71 16.93
C GLY A 31 -10.53 10.28 16.67
N LEU A 32 -10.23 9.77 15.47
CA LEU A 32 -8.87 9.44 15.06
C LEU A 32 -8.03 10.71 14.84
N GLU A 33 -8.58 11.75 14.23
CA GLU A 33 -7.90 13.03 14.06
C GLU A 33 -7.46 13.60 15.42
N ASP A 34 -8.35 13.64 16.42
CA ASP A 34 -8.02 14.13 17.76
C ASP A 34 -7.00 13.22 18.48
N GLN A 35 -7.04 11.90 18.26
CA GLN A 35 -6.03 10.96 18.78
C GLN A 35 -4.66 11.15 18.12
N LEU A 36 -4.60 11.28 16.79
CA LEU A 36 -3.36 11.51 16.05
C LEU A 36 -2.78 12.89 16.35
N LEU A 37 -3.63 13.88 16.65
CA LEU A 37 -3.21 15.20 17.11
C LEU A 37 -2.44 15.10 18.44
N SER A 38 -2.97 14.37 19.42
CA SER A 38 -2.24 14.07 20.66
C SER A 38 -0.90 13.38 20.40
N VAL A 39 -0.83 12.42 19.45
CA VAL A 39 0.44 11.75 19.08
C VAL A 39 1.45 12.73 18.47
N ILE A 40 1.03 13.58 17.53
CA ILE A 40 1.91 14.60 16.92
C ILE A 40 2.43 15.57 17.99
N VAL A 41 1.53 16.14 18.79
CA VAL A 41 1.91 17.13 19.82
C VAL A 41 2.84 16.49 20.85
N LYS A 42 2.61 15.24 21.25
CA LYS A 42 3.50 14.50 22.17
C LYS A 42 4.89 14.24 21.59
N CYS A 43 5.04 14.12 20.27
CA CYS A 43 6.33 14.02 19.59
C CYS A 43 7.02 15.37 19.37
N GLU A 44 6.31 16.40 18.91
CA GLU A 44 6.88 17.70 18.53
C GLU A 44 7.04 18.66 19.71
N ARG A 45 6.11 18.64 20.67
CA ARG A 45 6.02 19.54 21.84
C ARG A 45 5.52 18.81 23.08
N ARG A 46 6.32 17.84 23.54
CA ARG A 46 6.00 16.97 24.68
C ARG A 46 5.51 17.74 25.92
N GLU A 47 6.19 18.84 26.29
CA GLU A 47 5.83 19.69 27.43
C GLU A 47 4.37 20.20 27.37
N LEU A 48 3.87 20.50 26.17
CA LEU A 48 2.54 21.06 25.96
C LEU A 48 1.44 19.99 26.10
N GLU A 49 1.70 18.75 25.70
CA GLU A 49 0.79 17.64 25.95
C GLU A 49 0.85 17.20 27.43
N GLU A 50 2.02 17.23 28.08
CA GLU A 50 2.14 16.98 29.53
C GLU A 50 1.41 18.04 30.37
N GLN A 51 1.49 19.32 29.99
CA GLN A 51 0.68 20.40 30.59
C GLN A 51 -0.82 20.18 30.38
N ARG A 52 -1.25 19.70 29.20
CA ARG A 52 -2.65 19.33 28.92
C ARG A 52 -3.11 18.15 29.76
N GLU A 53 -2.31 17.09 29.87
CA GLU A 53 -2.61 15.91 30.70
C GLU A 53 -2.77 16.33 32.18
N HIS A 54 -1.85 17.14 32.72
CA HIS A 54 -1.93 17.67 34.09
C HIS A 54 -3.18 18.55 34.31
N LEU A 55 -3.43 19.50 33.40
CA LEU A 55 -4.56 20.43 33.51
C LEU A 55 -5.92 19.72 33.46
N VAL A 56 -6.03 18.62 32.70
CA VAL A 56 -7.25 17.79 32.66
C VAL A 56 -7.47 17.07 33.99
N ILE A 57 -6.41 16.51 34.58
CA ILE A 57 -6.47 15.86 35.91
C ILE A 57 -6.88 16.89 36.97
N GLU A 58 -6.16 18.01 37.06
CA GLU A 58 -6.45 19.09 38.02
C GLU A 58 -7.88 19.65 37.84
N THR A 59 -8.35 19.82 36.60
CA THR A 59 -9.73 20.27 36.34
C THR A 59 -10.77 19.24 36.79
N SER A 60 -10.48 17.94 36.65
CA SER A 60 -11.36 16.87 37.12
C SER A 60 -11.41 16.82 38.66
N GLU A 61 -10.26 16.93 39.32
CA GLU A 61 -10.15 16.96 40.78
C GLU A 61 -10.84 18.20 41.35
N ASN A 62 -10.61 19.38 40.78
CA ASN A 62 -11.26 20.64 41.17
C ASN A 62 -12.79 20.59 40.98
N LYS A 63 -13.30 20.01 39.87
CA LYS A 63 -14.74 19.81 39.67
C LYS A 63 -15.35 18.86 40.69
N LYS A 64 -14.65 17.78 41.03
CA LYS A 64 -15.09 16.85 42.06
C LYS A 64 -15.11 17.53 43.43
N LEU A 65 -14.04 18.22 43.80
CA LEU A 65 -13.93 18.96 45.07
C LEU A 65 -15.02 20.03 45.21
N LEU A 66 -15.32 20.77 44.13
CA LEU A 66 -16.40 21.75 44.14
C LEU A 66 -17.77 21.10 44.40
N LYS A 67 -18.05 19.96 43.77
CA LYS A 67 -19.27 19.19 44.04
C LYS A 67 -19.29 18.62 45.47
N ASP A 68 -18.19 18.04 45.94
CA ASP A 68 -18.09 17.48 47.29
C ASP A 68 -18.29 18.59 48.36
N LEU A 69 -17.84 19.82 48.08
CA LEU A 69 -18.12 21.01 48.92
C LEU A 69 -19.60 21.42 48.84
N GLU A 70 -20.23 21.44 47.66
CA GLU A 70 -21.68 21.72 47.51
C GLU A 70 -22.56 20.69 48.23
N ASP A 71 -22.28 19.39 48.05
CA ASP A 71 -22.99 18.29 48.72
C ASP A 71 -22.78 18.34 50.25
N SER A 72 -21.60 18.76 50.72
CA SER A 72 -21.33 18.97 52.15
C SER A 72 -22.10 20.18 52.71
N LEU A 73 -22.09 21.33 52.02
CA LEU A 73 -22.87 22.52 52.38
C LEU A 73 -24.37 22.19 52.50
N LEU A 74 -24.92 21.47 51.52
CA LEU A 74 -26.31 21.03 51.52
C LEU A 74 -26.62 20.07 52.69
N ARG A 75 -25.70 19.14 53.00
CA ARG A 75 -25.86 18.22 54.14
C ARG A 75 -25.82 18.94 55.49
N GLU A 76 -24.92 19.89 55.70
CA GLU A 76 -24.85 20.64 56.97
C GLU A 76 -26.09 21.51 57.17
N LEU A 77 -26.56 22.19 56.10
CA LEU A 77 -27.81 22.95 56.13
C LEU A 77 -29.04 22.07 56.41
N ALA A 78 -29.14 20.89 55.78
CA ALA A 78 -30.26 19.97 55.97
C ALA A 78 -30.30 19.28 57.34
N ASN A 79 -29.13 19.04 57.95
CA ASN A 79 -29.04 18.40 59.27
C ASN A 79 -29.11 19.39 60.44
N SER A 80 -29.01 20.70 60.19
CA SER A 80 -29.05 21.71 61.24
C SER A 80 -30.47 21.89 61.83
N THR A 81 -30.67 21.37 63.05
CA THR A 81 -31.92 21.52 63.80
C THR A 81 -31.76 22.53 64.94
N GLY A 82 -32.19 23.77 64.72
CA GLY A 82 -32.11 24.84 65.70
C GLY A 82 -32.06 26.23 65.06
N ASN A 83 -31.80 27.26 65.87
CA ASN A 83 -31.63 28.62 65.38
C ASN A 83 -30.25 28.76 64.70
N MET A 84 -30.24 28.81 63.36
CA MET A 84 -29.01 28.75 62.54
C MET A 84 -27.98 29.85 62.86
N LEU A 85 -28.41 30.98 63.44
CA LEU A 85 -27.55 32.11 63.80
C LEU A 85 -26.69 31.86 65.05
N ASP A 86 -27.07 30.92 65.92
CA ASP A 86 -26.38 30.66 67.19
C ASP A 86 -25.32 29.55 67.07
N ASN A 87 -25.27 28.83 65.94
CA ASN A 87 -24.31 27.75 65.71
C ASN A 87 -23.02 28.26 65.07
N VAL A 88 -22.08 28.71 65.91
CA VAL A 88 -20.79 29.28 65.50
C VAL A 88 -19.93 28.28 64.71
N GLU A 89 -19.99 26.98 65.02
CA GLU A 89 -19.26 25.95 64.26
C GLU A 89 -19.77 25.85 62.83
N LEU A 90 -21.10 25.80 62.64
CA LEU A 90 -21.75 25.79 61.32
C LEU A 90 -21.44 27.06 60.52
N VAL A 91 -21.42 28.24 61.15
CA VAL A 91 -21.07 29.49 60.46
C VAL A 91 -19.61 29.44 59.95
N ASN A 92 -18.69 28.92 60.76
CA ASN A 92 -17.28 28.79 60.37
C ASN A 92 -17.07 27.74 59.26
N THR A 93 -17.74 26.57 59.31
CA THR A 93 -17.64 25.57 58.24
C THR A 93 -18.25 26.07 56.93
N LEU A 94 -19.40 26.76 56.98
CA LEU A 94 -20.02 27.43 55.83
C LEU A 94 -19.08 28.48 55.21
N GLU A 95 -18.41 29.30 56.02
CA GLU A 95 -17.52 30.36 55.53
C GLU A 95 -16.21 29.80 54.94
N GLU A 96 -15.60 28.79 55.56
CA GLU A 96 -14.46 28.07 55.00
C GLU A 96 -14.80 27.35 53.68
N ALA A 97 -15.91 26.63 53.65
CA ALA A 97 -16.35 25.91 52.45
C ALA A 97 -16.67 26.89 51.30
N LYS A 98 -17.34 28.01 51.59
CA LYS A 98 -17.59 29.10 50.64
C LYS A 98 -16.30 29.72 50.11
N LYS A 99 -15.30 29.94 50.98
CA LYS A 99 -13.98 30.46 50.56
C LYS A 99 -13.26 29.47 49.64
N LYS A 100 -13.16 28.20 50.04
CA LYS A 100 -12.55 27.13 49.23
C LYS A 100 -13.28 26.95 47.89
N ALA A 101 -14.62 26.96 47.88
CA ALA A 101 -15.41 26.89 46.65
C ALA A 101 -15.13 28.07 45.71
N LYS A 102 -14.97 29.30 46.24
CA LYS A 102 -14.59 30.47 45.44
C LYS A 102 -13.18 30.32 44.84
N GLU A 103 -12.20 29.91 45.64
CA GLU A 103 -10.82 29.67 45.18
C GLU A 103 -10.76 28.58 44.08
N VAL A 104 -11.50 27.48 44.25
CA VAL A 104 -11.62 26.42 43.24
C VAL A 104 -12.34 26.91 41.98
N SER A 105 -13.38 27.73 42.12
CA SER A 105 -14.06 28.35 40.98
C SER A 105 -13.15 29.29 40.19
N GLU A 106 -12.34 30.11 40.87
CA GLU A 106 -11.36 31.01 40.23
C GLU A 106 -10.26 30.20 39.50
N LYS A 107 -9.78 29.10 40.11
CA LYS A 107 -8.88 28.14 39.45
C LYS A 107 -9.49 27.48 38.21
N LEU A 108 -10.77 27.07 38.26
CA LEU A 108 -11.46 26.48 37.11
C LEU A 108 -11.61 27.48 35.95
N ILE A 109 -11.82 28.77 36.24
CA ILE A 109 -11.87 29.84 35.22
C ILE A 109 -10.48 30.07 34.59
N LEU A 110 -9.42 30.08 35.39
CA LEU A 110 -8.04 30.16 34.91
C LEU A 110 -7.67 28.94 34.05
N GLY A 111 -7.97 27.73 34.54
CA GLY A 111 -7.74 26.49 33.81
C GLY A 111 -8.50 26.42 32.48
N ALA A 112 -9.72 26.95 32.41
CA ALA A 112 -10.47 27.05 31.16
C ALA A 112 -9.78 27.96 30.13
N LYS A 113 -9.18 29.09 30.56
CA LYS A 113 -8.39 29.97 29.68
C LYS A 113 -7.12 29.28 29.20
N THR A 114 -6.33 28.72 30.12
CA THR A 114 -5.09 27.98 29.80
C THR A 114 -5.39 26.82 28.85
N SER A 115 -6.50 26.09 29.05
CA SER A 115 -6.92 25.00 28.17
C SER A 115 -7.27 25.50 26.76
N ALA A 116 -7.84 26.69 26.61
CA ALA A 116 -8.13 27.28 25.30
C ALA A 116 -6.86 27.73 24.58
N ASP A 117 -5.90 28.31 25.29
CA ASP A 117 -4.60 28.70 24.73
C ASP A 117 -3.76 27.47 24.31
N ILE A 118 -3.76 26.42 25.14
CA ILE A 118 -3.18 25.11 24.81
C ILE A 118 -3.84 24.54 23.55
N GLU A 119 -5.18 24.48 23.47
CA GLU A 119 -5.85 23.88 22.32
C GLU A 119 -5.60 24.67 21.03
N LYS A 120 -5.53 26.01 21.10
CA LYS A 120 -5.15 26.86 19.96
C LYS A 120 -3.73 26.57 19.44
N LEU A 121 -2.78 26.24 20.33
CA LEU A 121 -1.42 25.83 19.96
C LEU A 121 -1.40 24.41 19.37
N ARG A 122 -2.26 23.51 19.86
CA ARG A 122 -2.42 22.14 19.33
C ARG A 122 -3.06 22.15 17.95
N ASP A 123 -4.11 22.94 17.74
CA ASP A 123 -4.82 23.06 16.47
C ASP A 123 -3.92 23.46 15.29
N GLY A 124 -2.78 24.12 15.54
CA GLY A 124 -1.75 24.35 14.54
C GLY A 124 -1.26 23.05 13.86
N TYR A 125 -1.23 21.92 14.56
CA TYR A 125 -0.84 20.60 14.05
C TYR A 125 -2.01 19.78 13.46
N ARG A 126 -3.26 20.25 13.59
CA ARG A 126 -4.46 19.56 13.11
C ARG A 126 -4.43 19.20 11.61
N PRO A 127 -3.85 19.99 10.68
CA PRO A 127 -3.77 19.60 9.28
C PRO A 127 -3.01 18.28 9.04
N ALA A 128 -1.93 18.03 9.80
CA ALA A 128 -1.18 16.78 9.73
C ALA A 128 -1.95 15.62 10.40
N ALA A 129 -2.67 15.88 11.48
CA ALA A 129 -3.54 14.90 12.13
C ALA A 129 -4.69 14.45 11.21
N ARG A 130 -5.35 15.40 10.54
CA ARG A 130 -6.43 15.14 9.56
C ARG A 130 -5.92 14.36 8.36
N ARG A 131 -4.74 14.70 7.84
CA ARG A 131 -4.05 13.94 6.78
C ARG A 131 -3.83 12.48 7.20
N GLY A 132 -3.30 12.27 8.41
CA GLY A 132 -3.12 10.93 8.98
C GLY A 132 -4.43 10.16 9.13
N ALA A 133 -5.49 10.80 9.66
CA ALA A 133 -6.78 10.15 9.81
C ALA A 133 -7.33 9.66 8.45
N ILE A 134 -7.30 10.49 7.41
CA ILE A 134 -7.75 10.12 6.06
C ILE A 134 -6.94 8.92 5.52
N LEU A 135 -5.61 8.94 5.65
CA LEU A 135 -4.74 7.87 5.16
C LEU A 135 -4.99 6.53 5.88
N PHE A 136 -5.30 6.55 7.18
CA PHE A 136 -5.72 5.33 7.89
C PHE A 136 -7.02 4.75 7.35
N PHE A 137 -8.05 5.58 7.11
CA PHE A 137 -9.32 5.09 6.56
C PHE A 137 -9.13 4.52 5.15
N VAL A 138 -8.37 5.19 4.27
CA VAL A 138 -8.06 4.63 2.94
C VAL A 138 -7.36 3.27 3.04
N LEU A 139 -6.39 3.12 3.95
CA LEU A 139 -5.71 1.84 4.19
C LEU A 139 -6.65 0.76 4.76
N SER A 140 -7.58 1.14 5.65
CA SER A 140 -8.60 0.25 6.23
C SER A 140 -9.65 -0.17 5.21
N ASP A 141 -10.06 0.74 4.32
CA ASP A 141 -11.11 0.53 3.32
C ASP A 141 -10.68 -0.47 2.23
N MET A 142 -9.36 -0.67 2.04
CA MET A 142 -8.82 -1.73 1.18
C MET A 142 -9.26 -3.13 1.60
N SER A 143 -9.62 -3.35 2.87
CA SER A 143 -10.19 -4.64 3.33
C SER A 143 -11.48 -5.05 2.61
N ASN A 144 -12.20 -4.10 2.01
CA ASN A 144 -13.38 -4.37 1.17
C ASN A 144 -13.00 -4.93 -0.22
N ILE A 145 -11.76 -4.72 -0.69
CA ILE A 145 -11.25 -5.21 -1.98
C ILE A 145 -10.69 -6.63 -1.84
N ASN A 146 -10.04 -6.93 -0.71
CA ASN A 146 -9.56 -8.26 -0.40
C ASN A 146 -9.53 -8.49 1.11
N SER A 147 -10.04 -9.66 1.54
CA SER A 147 -10.08 -10.09 2.94
C SER A 147 -8.72 -10.11 3.65
N MET A 148 -7.61 -10.22 2.91
CA MET A 148 -6.25 -10.22 3.44
C MET A 148 -5.74 -8.80 3.82
N TYR A 149 -6.35 -7.73 3.31
CA TYR A 149 -5.90 -6.34 3.49
C TYR A 149 -6.38 -5.72 4.81
N GLN A 150 -6.17 -6.44 5.92
CA GLN A 150 -6.61 -6.05 7.25
C GLN A 150 -5.48 -5.34 8.00
N TYR A 151 -5.71 -4.09 8.43
CA TYR A 151 -4.72 -3.30 9.16
C TYR A 151 -5.27 -2.89 10.53
N SER A 152 -4.44 -3.00 11.58
CA SER A 152 -4.79 -2.45 12.89
C SER A 152 -4.36 -0.99 13.03
N LEU A 153 -5.09 -0.23 13.85
CA LEU A 153 -4.66 1.11 14.25
C LEU A 153 -3.32 1.09 14.99
N ALA A 154 -3.00 0.02 15.73
CA ALA A 154 -1.72 -0.11 16.42
C ALA A 154 -0.53 -0.14 15.43
N ALA A 155 -0.60 -1.01 14.41
CA ALA A 155 0.44 -1.08 13.38
C ALA A 155 0.52 0.23 12.56
N TYR A 156 -0.63 0.87 12.30
CA TYR A 156 -0.65 2.19 11.67
C TYR A 156 0.06 3.27 12.50
N LEU A 157 -0.17 3.30 13.81
CA LEU A 157 0.46 4.27 14.73
C LEU A 157 1.98 4.10 14.80
N GLU A 158 2.51 2.88 14.68
CA GLU A 158 3.96 2.64 14.60
C GLU A 158 4.56 3.31 13.35
N VAL A 159 3.97 3.08 12.17
CA VAL A 159 4.39 3.71 10.89
C VAL A 159 4.23 5.23 10.95
N PHE A 160 3.16 5.72 11.57
CA PHE A 160 2.90 7.15 11.78
C PHE A 160 4.01 7.81 12.64
N ILE A 161 4.38 7.20 13.77
CA ILE A 161 5.45 7.69 14.66
C ILE A 161 6.83 7.61 13.98
N ILE A 162 7.11 6.54 13.21
CA ILE A 162 8.33 6.44 12.40
C ILE A 162 8.39 7.57 11.37
N SER A 163 7.26 7.93 10.75
CA SER A 163 7.17 9.02 9.77
C SER A 163 7.44 10.39 10.38
N LEU A 164 6.90 10.67 11.58
CA LEU A 164 7.22 11.90 12.32
C LEU A 164 8.72 12.02 12.60
N LYS A 165 9.36 10.93 13.06
CA LYS A 165 10.81 10.88 13.35
C LYS A 165 11.70 10.99 12.12
N ARG A 166 11.29 10.43 10.96
CA ARG A 166 12.05 10.47 9.71
C ARG A 166 11.88 11.79 8.94
N SER A 167 10.77 12.51 9.12
CA SER A 167 10.50 13.77 8.44
C SER A 167 11.48 14.88 8.86
N MET A 168 11.95 15.70 7.91
CA MET A 168 12.97 16.73 8.18
C MET A 168 12.47 17.83 9.14
N PRO A 169 13.21 18.16 10.21
CA PRO A 169 12.86 19.24 11.14
C PRO A 169 13.01 20.61 10.47
N ASP A 170 12.13 21.55 10.82
CA ASP A 170 12.16 22.95 10.37
C ASP A 170 11.64 23.83 11.52
N ALA A 171 12.15 25.05 11.65
CA ALA A 171 11.74 26.01 12.67
C ALA A 171 10.38 26.67 12.36
N SER A 172 10.00 26.73 11.07
CA SER A 172 8.69 27.21 10.64
C SER A 172 7.66 26.09 10.76
N LEU A 173 6.64 26.28 11.59
CA LEU A 173 5.54 25.32 11.77
C LEU A 173 4.93 24.89 10.43
N THR A 174 4.67 25.83 9.51
CA THR A 174 4.08 25.53 8.20
C THR A 174 4.98 24.62 7.36
N ARG A 175 6.29 24.87 7.33
CA ARG A 175 7.25 24.01 6.60
C ARG A 175 7.41 22.65 7.27
N ARG A 176 7.50 22.62 8.61
CA ARG A 176 7.55 21.39 9.40
C ARG A 176 6.33 20.50 9.13
N LEU A 177 5.13 21.08 9.09
CA LEU A 177 3.89 20.36 8.77
C LEU A 177 3.89 19.81 7.35
N ASN A 178 4.36 20.58 6.36
CA ASN A 178 4.48 20.08 4.98
C ASN A 178 5.49 18.92 4.88
N ASN A 179 6.65 19.01 5.55
CA ASN A 179 7.61 17.91 5.63
C ASN A 179 7.00 16.66 6.26
N ILE A 180 6.29 16.81 7.40
CA ILE A 180 5.56 15.73 8.05
C ILE A 180 4.54 15.11 7.10
N ILE A 181 3.67 15.92 6.48
CA ILE A 181 2.60 15.48 5.56
C ILE A 181 3.17 14.69 4.38
N ASN A 182 4.25 15.18 3.77
CA ASN A 182 4.87 14.53 2.60
C ASN A 182 5.53 13.20 2.98
N THR A 183 6.35 13.17 4.04
CA THR A 183 6.98 11.94 4.53
C THR A 183 5.94 10.92 5.01
N LEU A 184 4.90 11.37 5.69
CA LEU A 184 3.81 10.51 6.18
C LEU A 184 3.02 9.88 5.03
N THR A 185 2.64 10.68 4.03
CA THR A 185 1.89 10.20 2.85
C THR A 185 2.70 9.18 2.06
N HIS A 186 4.00 9.43 1.85
CA HIS A 186 4.89 8.50 1.17
C HIS A 186 5.11 7.20 1.96
N ASN A 187 5.40 7.27 3.27
CA ASN A 187 5.63 6.08 4.08
C ASN A 187 4.38 5.19 4.19
N ILE A 188 3.18 5.78 4.29
CA ILE A 188 1.92 5.01 4.32
C ILE A 188 1.62 4.42 2.94
N TYR A 189 1.92 5.15 1.85
CA TYR A 189 1.83 4.58 0.51
C TYR A 189 2.73 3.35 0.36
N VAL A 190 4.01 3.44 0.75
CA VAL A 190 4.96 2.31 0.72
C VAL A 190 4.50 1.15 1.60
N TYR A 191 4.04 1.43 2.83
CA TYR A 191 3.53 0.42 3.76
C TYR A 191 2.28 -0.30 3.21
N GLY A 192 1.34 0.45 2.60
CA GLY A 192 0.18 -0.12 1.91
C GLY A 192 0.59 -0.96 0.71
N CYS A 193 1.41 -0.42 -0.19
CA CYS A 193 1.92 -1.10 -1.38
C CYS A 193 2.71 -2.38 -1.09
N THR A 194 3.36 -2.47 0.07
CA THR A 194 4.03 -3.71 0.52
C THR A 194 3.03 -4.82 0.80
N GLY A 195 1.81 -4.49 1.26
CA GLY A 195 0.80 -5.46 1.68
C GLY A 195 -0.36 -5.70 0.70
N ILE A 196 -0.36 -5.09 -0.50
CA ILE A 196 -1.43 -5.22 -1.50
C ILE A 196 -0.91 -5.71 -2.85
N PHE A 197 -1.76 -6.41 -3.60
CA PHE A 197 -1.45 -6.92 -4.94
C PHE A 197 -1.35 -5.76 -5.94
N GLU A 198 -0.46 -5.91 -6.90
CA GLU A 198 -0.10 -4.96 -7.95
C GLU A 198 -1.32 -4.41 -8.70
N LYS A 199 -2.25 -5.30 -9.07
CA LYS A 199 -3.54 -4.93 -9.69
C LYS A 199 -4.41 -3.97 -8.87
N HIS A 200 -4.14 -3.79 -7.58
CA HIS A 200 -4.86 -2.88 -6.69
C HIS A 200 -4.01 -1.66 -6.26
N LYS A 201 -2.72 -1.57 -6.62
CA LYS A 201 -1.85 -0.45 -6.21
C LYS A 201 -2.30 0.88 -6.81
N LEU A 202 -2.63 0.92 -8.12
CA LEU A 202 -3.17 2.13 -8.75
C LEU A 202 -4.52 2.56 -8.14
N LEU A 203 -5.38 1.60 -7.76
CA LEU A 203 -6.64 1.87 -7.05
C LEU A 203 -6.38 2.51 -5.68
N PHE A 204 -5.40 1.99 -4.93
CA PHE A 204 -4.99 2.57 -3.65
C PHE A 204 -4.45 4.00 -3.81
N SER A 205 -3.59 4.25 -4.81
CA SER A 205 -3.11 5.59 -5.14
C SER A 205 -4.24 6.55 -5.53
N LEU A 206 -5.19 6.09 -6.36
CA LEU A 206 -6.37 6.87 -6.74
C LEU A 206 -7.26 7.17 -5.53
N GLN A 207 -7.47 6.21 -4.61
CA GLN A 207 -8.22 6.44 -3.38
C GLN A 207 -7.52 7.44 -2.46
N ILE A 208 -6.20 7.35 -2.28
CA ILE A 208 -5.44 8.37 -1.55
C ILE A 208 -5.66 9.73 -2.20
N CYS A 209 -5.33 9.88 -3.49
CA CYS A 209 -5.47 11.14 -4.21
C CYS A 209 -6.88 11.73 -4.07
N SER A 210 -7.91 10.95 -4.44
CA SER A 210 -9.30 11.41 -4.44
C SER A 210 -9.80 11.84 -3.05
N ARG A 211 -9.46 11.07 -2.00
CA ARG A 211 -9.89 11.39 -0.62
C ARG A 211 -9.15 12.59 -0.04
N LEU A 212 -7.92 12.85 -0.48
CA LEU A 212 -7.19 14.07 -0.15
C LEU A 212 -7.79 15.29 -0.86
N GLN A 213 -8.06 15.20 -2.17
CA GLN A 213 -8.69 16.26 -2.97
C GLN A 213 -10.10 16.62 -2.44
N MET A 214 -10.91 15.63 -2.07
CA MET A 214 -12.18 15.84 -1.38
C MET A 214 -12.01 16.57 -0.05
N SER A 215 -10.96 16.26 0.72
CA SER A 215 -10.71 16.91 2.01
C SER A 215 -10.33 18.40 1.89
N GLU A 216 -9.83 18.80 0.71
CA GLU A 216 -9.47 20.15 0.30
C GLU A 216 -10.59 20.85 -0.51
N ASN A 217 -11.75 20.20 -0.68
CA ASN A 217 -12.91 20.65 -1.48
C ASN A 217 -12.59 20.90 -2.98
N LYS A 218 -11.56 20.25 -3.53
CA LYS A 218 -11.20 20.32 -4.95
C LYS A 218 -11.89 19.26 -5.82
N LEU A 219 -12.42 18.21 -5.19
CA LEU A 219 -13.18 17.12 -5.81
C LEU A 219 -14.51 16.96 -5.10
N SER A 220 -15.61 16.98 -5.85
CA SER A 220 -16.98 16.79 -5.34
C SER A 220 -17.34 15.31 -5.22
N VAL A 221 -18.36 15.00 -4.41
CA VAL A 221 -18.89 13.64 -4.27
C VAL A 221 -19.65 13.23 -5.53
N GLU A 222 -20.35 14.17 -6.16
CA GLU A 222 -21.09 14.01 -7.41
C GLU A 222 -20.15 13.71 -8.59
N GLU A 223 -19.00 14.38 -8.66
CA GLU A 223 -17.95 14.11 -9.66
C GLU A 223 -17.42 12.67 -9.53
N MET A 224 -17.13 12.23 -8.31
CA MET A 224 -16.66 10.86 -8.04
C MET A 224 -17.75 9.81 -8.33
N ASP A 225 -19.01 10.09 -7.97
CA ASP A 225 -20.13 9.17 -8.21
C ASP A 225 -20.40 9.00 -9.71
N PHE A 226 -20.31 10.10 -10.47
CA PHE A 226 -20.33 10.06 -11.94
C PHE A 226 -19.17 9.24 -12.50
N PHE A 227 -17.94 9.49 -12.05
CA PHE A 227 -16.76 8.77 -12.57
C PHE A 227 -16.85 7.25 -12.36
N ILE A 228 -17.37 6.81 -11.20
CA ILE A 228 -17.54 5.39 -10.89
C ILE A 228 -18.71 4.78 -11.69
N LYS A 229 -19.88 5.42 -11.69
CA LYS A 229 -21.13 4.80 -12.18
C LYS A 229 -21.48 5.14 -13.63
N GLY A 230 -21.09 6.32 -14.10
CA GLY A 230 -21.60 6.91 -15.35
C GLY A 230 -23.11 7.11 -15.32
N ASN A 231 -23.74 6.91 -16.47
CA ASN A 231 -25.18 6.89 -16.64
C ASN A 231 -25.74 5.48 -16.36
N VAL A 232 -26.48 5.37 -15.26
CA VAL A 232 -27.22 4.15 -14.87
C VAL A 232 -28.70 4.20 -15.27
N SER A 233 -29.13 5.21 -16.03
CA SER A 233 -30.50 5.34 -16.49
C SER A 233 -30.83 4.35 -17.60
N LEU A 234 -32.04 3.79 -17.55
CA LEU A 234 -32.61 2.98 -18.62
C LEU A 234 -33.31 3.84 -19.70
N GLU A 235 -33.48 5.14 -19.45
CA GLU A 235 -34.08 6.08 -20.39
C GLU A 235 -33.07 6.50 -21.47
N LYS A 236 -33.50 6.46 -22.74
CA LYS A 236 -32.68 6.94 -23.85
C LYS A 236 -32.52 8.47 -23.79
N PRO A 237 -31.33 9.01 -24.11
CA PRO A 237 -31.09 10.44 -24.09
C PRO A 237 -32.00 11.14 -25.11
N LYS A 238 -32.55 12.29 -24.73
CA LYS A 238 -33.43 13.09 -25.61
C LYS A 238 -32.69 13.66 -26.82
N ARG A 239 -31.38 13.88 -26.70
CA ARG A 239 -30.48 14.34 -27.77
C ARG A 239 -29.90 13.13 -28.50
N ALA A 240 -30.08 13.08 -29.82
CA ALA A 240 -29.52 12.02 -30.65
C ALA A 240 -27.98 12.10 -30.67
N LYS A 241 -27.29 10.98 -30.89
CA LYS A 241 -25.82 10.98 -31.02
C LYS A 241 -25.41 11.67 -32.33
N PRO A 242 -24.36 12.50 -32.33
CA PRO A 242 -24.03 13.34 -33.48
C PRO A 242 -23.13 12.64 -34.51
N ALA A 243 -22.42 11.58 -34.11
CA ALA A 243 -21.56 10.80 -34.99
C ALA A 243 -21.62 9.29 -34.70
N SER A 244 -21.24 8.48 -35.68
CA SER A 244 -21.24 7.00 -35.60
C SER A 244 -20.05 6.42 -34.83
N TRP A 245 -18.93 7.14 -34.74
CA TRP A 245 -17.75 6.73 -33.97
C TRP A 245 -17.93 6.87 -32.45
N ILE A 246 -18.91 7.66 -32.00
CA ILE A 246 -19.30 7.74 -30.58
C ILE A 246 -20.17 6.51 -30.25
N GLY A 247 -19.70 5.68 -29.32
CA GLY A 247 -20.46 4.55 -28.80
C GLY A 247 -21.71 5.01 -28.02
N ASP A 248 -22.80 4.23 -28.11
CA ASP A 248 -24.10 4.63 -27.52
C ASP A 248 -24.02 4.83 -25.98
N ALA A 249 -23.24 3.99 -25.29
CA ALA A 249 -22.98 4.14 -23.84
C ALA A 249 -22.17 5.41 -23.53
N GLY A 250 -21.14 5.70 -24.34
CA GLY A 250 -20.35 6.93 -24.20
C GLY A 250 -21.21 8.18 -24.38
N TRP A 251 -22.10 8.21 -25.38
CA TRP A 251 -23.03 9.31 -25.56
C TRP A 251 -24.00 9.49 -24.37
N GLN A 252 -24.51 8.39 -23.82
CA GLN A 252 -25.34 8.41 -22.61
C GLN A 252 -24.57 9.00 -21.41
N ASP A 253 -23.28 8.69 -21.28
CA ASP A 253 -22.42 9.23 -20.24
C ASP A 253 -22.15 10.74 -20.43
N ILE A 254 -21.93 11.23 -21.65
CA ILE A 254 -21.75 12.69 -21.90
C ILE A 254 -23.02 13.48 -21.58
N VAL A 255 -24.20 12.97 -21.94
CA VAL A 255 -25.48 13.61 -21.57
C VAL A 255 -25.64 13.66 -20.06
N ARG A 256 -25.31 12.57 -19.35
CA ARG A 256 -25.33 12.54 -17.88
C ARG A 256 -24.26 13.44 -17.26
N LEU A 257 -23.08 13.59 -17.87
CA LEU A 257 -21.99 14.48 -17.43
C LEU A 257 -22.46 15.94 -17.41
N GLN A 258 -23.13 16.40 -18.47
CA GLN A 258 -23.72 17.73 -18.55
C GLN A 258 -24.77 17.97 -17.44
N GLU A 259 -25.59 16.97 -17.12
CA GLU A 259 -26.58 17.04 -16.04
C GLU A 259 -25.98 16.93 -14.64
N ALA A 260 -24.87 16.21 -14.48
CA ALA A 260 -24.19 16.01 -13.20
C ALA A 260 -23.34 17.22 -12.79
N ILE A 261 -22.63 17.81 -13.74
CA ILE A 261 -21.66 18.90 -13.52
C ILE A 261 -21.97 20.06 -14.48
N PRO A 262 -23.17 20.69 -14.39
CA PRO A 262 -23.59 21.73 -15.32
C PRO A 262 -22.78 23.04 -15.17
N SER A 263 -22.06 23.23 -14.07
CA SER A 263 -21.18 24.39 -13.86
C SER A 263 -20.04 24.49 -14.88
N VAL A 264 -19.60 23.35 -15.43
CA VAL A 264 -18.43 23.27 -16.32
C VAL A 264 -18.78 22.65 -17.67
N PHE A 265 -19.68 21.67 -17.71
CA PHE A 265 -20.03 20.92 -18.92
C PHE A 265 -21.34 21.37 -19.60
N ASN A 266 -21.92 22.51 -19.26
CA ASN A 266 -23.21 22.99 -19.81
C ASN A 266 -23.31 23.02 -21.35
N ARG A 267 -22.19 23.22 -22.06
CA ARG A 267 -22.12 23.30 -23.53
C ARG A 267 -21.50 22.07 -24.19
N ILE A 268 -21.11 21.04 -23.45
CA ILE A 268 -20.32 19.92 -24.03
C ILE A 268 -21.04 19.24 -25.20
N LEU A 269 -22.36 19.10 -25.13
CA LEU A 269 -23.15 18.50 -26.21
C LEU A 269 -23.23 19.40 -27.45
N ASP A 270 -23.26 20.74 -27.28
CA ASP A 270 -23.26 21.71 -28.39
C ASP A 270 -21.85 21.79 -29.02
N ASP A 271 -20.81 21.82 -28.19
CA ASP A 271 -19.41 21.92 -28.59
C ASP A 271 -18.94 20.66 -29.35
N LEU A 272 -19.43 19.47 -28.97
CA LEU A 272 -19.23 18.22 -29.70
C LEU A 272 -19.94 18.23 -31.06
N GLU A 273 -21.19 18.67 -31.13
CA GLU A 273 -21.96 18.74 -32.38
C GLU A 273 -21.38 19.74 -33.39
N GLN A 274 -20.84 20.87 -32.92
CA GLN A 274 -20.30 21.92 -33.79
C GLN A 274 -18.89 21.64 -34.30
N ASN A 275 -18.10 20.80 -33.62
CA ASN A 275 -16.67 20.62 -33.88
C ASN A 275 -16.30 19.13 -34.04
N LEU A 276 -17.17 18.35 -34.67
CA LEU A 276 -17.06 16.88 -34.79
C LEU A 276 -15.70 16.42 -35.32
N ASP A 277 -15.13 17.09 -36.32
CA ASP A 277 -13.86 16.69 -36.93
C ASP A 277 -12.70 16.77 -35.93
N THR A 278 -12.57 17.87 -35.17
CA THR A 278 -11.53 18.04 -34.14
C THR A 278 -11.67 17.03 -32.99
N TRP A 279 -12.91 16.74 -32.57
CA TRP A 279 -13.16 15.70 -31.56
C TRP A 279 -12.90 14.29 -32.11
N GLN A 280 -13.12 14.05 -33.41
CA GLN A 280 -12.81 12.79 -34.07
C GLN A 280 -11.30 12.58 -34.20
N GLU A 281 -10.53 13.60 -34.56
CA GLU A 281 -9.05 13.54 -34.58
C GLU A 281 -8.49 13.16 -33.21
N TRP A 282 -8.94 13.84 -32.14
CA TRP A 282 -8.55 13.50 -30.77
C TRP A 282 -9.03 12.09 -30.38
N TYR A 283 -10.29 11.72 -30.69
CA TYR A 283 -10.83 10.40 -30.39
C TYR A 283 -10.08 9.26 -31.09
N MET A 284 -9.60 9.47 -32.33
CA MET A 284 -8.89 8.46 -33.12
C MET A 284 -7.40 8.36 -32.79
N ALA A 285 -6.86 9.25 -31.95
CA ALA A 285 -5.46 9.20 -31.55
C ALA A 285 -5.09 7.92 -30.77
N ASP A 286 -3.81 7.55 -30.84
CA ASP A 286 -3.25 6.42 -30.12
C ASP A 286 -2.95 6.71 -28.64
N ALA A 287 -2.90 7.97 -28.22
CA ALA A 287 -2.70 8.39 -26.83
C ALA A 287 -3.45 9.70 -26.52
N PRO A 288 -4.78 9.75 -26.65
CA PRO A 288 -5.59 10.94 -26.39
C PRO A 288 -5.44 11.47 -24.96
N GLU A 289 -5.08 10.62 -24.00
CA GLU A 289 -4.75 10.98 -22.63
C GLU A 289 -3.53 11.89 -22.48
N SER A 290 -2.67 11.99 -23.52
CA SER A 290 -1.47 12.82 -23.56
C SER A 290 -1.58 13.99 -24.56
N LEU A 291 -2.72 14.14 -25.24
CA LEU A 291 -3.01 15.24 -26.14
C LEU A 291 -3.89 16.28 -25.44
N THR A 292 -3.65 17.56 -25.72
CA THR A 292 -4.47 18.66 -25.22
C THR A 292 -5.93 18.48 -25.62
N LEU A 293 -6.86 18.61 -24.67
CA LEU A 293 -8.29 18.51 -24.96
C LEU A 293 -8.74 19.62 -25.94
N PRO A 294 -9.63 19.31 -26.91
CA PRO A 294 -10.19 20.29 -27.85
C PRO A 294 -10.84 21.51 -27.17
N LEU A 295 -11.02 22.60 -27.93
CA LEU A 295 -11.84 23.77 -27.57
C LEU A 295 -11.48 24.43 -26.21
N ASN A 296 -10.20 24.36 -25.83
CA ASN A 296 -9.64 24.84 -24.58
C ASN A 296 -10.31 24.23 -23.33
N TYR A 297 -10.83 23.00 -23.42
CA TYR A 297 -11.25 22.25 -22.24
C TYR A 297 -10.07 21.96 -21.31
N GLU A 298 -8.85 21.86 -21.85
CA GLU A 298 -7.61 21.71 -21.07
C GLU A 298 -7.48 22.74 -19.94
N GLU A 299 -7.58 24.03 -20.25
CA GLU A 299 -7.43 25.13 -19.27
C GLU A 299 -8.65 25.30 -18.34
N LYS A 300 -9.82 24.82 -18.76
CA LYS A 300 -11.09 25.00 -18.02
C LYS A 300 -11.36 23.89 -17.01
N LEU A 301 -10.91 22.66 -17.30
CA LEU A 301 -11.22 21.47 -16.51
C LEU A 301 -10.13 21.19 -15.46
N SER A 302 -10.55 20.86 -14.23
CA SER A 302 -9.66 20.24 -13.25
C SER A 302 -9.20 18.86 -13.72
N GLY A 303 -8.07 18.35 -13.22
CA GLY A 303 -7.52 17.04 -13.62
C GLY A 303 -8.55 15.91 -13.53
N PHE A 304 -9.38 15.89 -12.49
CA PHE A 304 -10.44 14.89 -12.34
C PHE A 304 -11.63 15.10 -13.30
N GLN A 305 -11.96 16.34 -13.66
CA GLN A 305 -12.98 16.62 -14.68
C GLN A 305 -12.51 16.18 -16.08
N ARG A 306 -11.20 16.29 -16.38
CA ARG A 306 -10.61 15.72 -17.60
C ARG A 306 -10.77 14.19 -17.63
N LEU A 307 -10.57 13.49 -16.50
CA LEU A 307 -10.85 12.05 -16.37
C LEU A 307 -12.32 11.73 -16.64
N CYS A 308 -13.26 12.50 -16.09
CA CYS A 308 -14.70 12.32 -16.34
C CYS A 308 -15.05 12.45 -17.82
N LEU A 309 -14.48 13.43 -18.54
CA LEU A 309 -14.69 13.61 -19.96
C LEU A 309 -14.05 12.48 -20.79
N LEU A 310 -12.79 12.14 -20.53
CA LEU A 310 -12.08 11.05 -21.22
C LEU A 310 -12.82 9.72 -21.05
N ARG A 311 -13.31 9.42 -19.85
CA ARG A 311 -14.10 8.21 -19.54
C ARG A 311 -15.31 8.03 -20.48
N CYS A 312 -15.95 9.13 -20.88
CA CYS A 312 -17.13 9.07 -21.75
C CYS A 312 -16.79 8.76 -23.23
N LEU A 313 -15.57 9.10 -23.67
CA LEU A 313 -15.14 8.95 -25.07
C LEU A 313 -14.20 7.75 -25.25
N ARG A 314 -13.11 7.68 -24.47
CA ARG A 314 -12.06 6.65 -24.58
C ARG A 314 -11.86 5.95 -23.23
N LEU A 315 -12.85 5.13 -22.87
CA LEU A 315 -12.84 4.34 -21.63
C LEU A 315 -11.63 3.39 -21.53
N ASP A 316 -11.08 2.95 -22.68
CA ASP A 316 -9.85 2.17 -22.77
C ASP A 316 -8.61 2.90 -22.24
N ARG A 317 -8.61 4.24 -22.24
CA ARG A 317 -7.48 5.09 -21.82
C ARG A 317 -7.56 5.63 -20.41
N VAL A 318 -8.68 5.41 -19.73
CA VAL A 318 -8.90 5.85 -18.33
C VAL A 318 -7.82 5.32 -17.39
N TYR A 319 -7.33 4.10 -17.56
CA TYR A 319 -6.24 3.54 -16.73
C TYR A 319 -4.96 4.38 -16.80
N ARG A 320 -4.54 4.78 -18.01
CA ARG A 320 -3.35 5.61 -18.21
C ARG A 320 -3.57 7.05 -17.74
N ALA A 321 -4.76 7.60 -17.99
CA ALA A 321 -5.08 8.95 -17.54
C ALA A 321 -5.14 9.06 -16.00
N ILE A 322 -5.60 8.03 -15.29
CA ILE A 322 -5.51 7.95 -13.82
C ILE A 322 -4.04 8.04 -13.37
N THR A 323 -3.12 7.35 -14.05
CA THR A 323 -1.67 7.43 -13.77
C THR A 323 -1.13 8.86 -13.98
N LEU A 324 -1.54 9.55 -15.05
CA LEU A 324 -1.15 10.94 -15.30
C LEU A 324 -1.71 11.89 -14.23
N TYR A 325 -3.01 11.80 -13.92
CA TYR A 325 -3.67 12.60 -12.88
C TYR A 325 -3.02 12.44 -11.49
N ILE A 326 -2.67 11.21 -11.08
CA ILE A 326 -1.97 10.99 -9.80
C ILE A 326 -0.54 11.55 -9.86
N THR A 327 0.13 11.46 -11.01
CA THR A 327 1.47 12.03 -11.23
C THR A 327 1.45 13.56 -11.14
N GLU A 328 0.41 14.22 -11.67
CA GLU A 328 0.21 15.68 -11.59
C GLU A 328 -0.11 16.14 -10.16
N GLU A 329 -1.04 15.48 -9.47
CA GLU A 329 -1.53 15.92 -8.14
C GLU A 329 -0.66 15.47 -6.96
N MET A 330 0.08 14.36 -7.09
CA MET A 330 0.89 13.78 -6.00
C MET A 330 2.35 13.51 -6.37
N GLY A 331 2.67 13.35 -7.65
CA GLY A 331 4.01 13.00 -8.14
C GLY A 331 4.19 11.53 -8.53
N GLU A 332 5.10 11.27 -9.47
CA GLU A 332 5.38 9.97 -10.09
C GLU A 332 5.63 8.84 -9.07
N GLN A 333 6.23 9.17 -7.92
CA GLN A 333 6.53 8.23 -6.83
C GLN A 333 5.29 7.49 -6.27
N PHE A 334 4.07 7.97 -6.53
CA PHE A 334 2.81 7.34 -6.11
C PHE A 334 2.17 6.45 -7.19
N VAL A 335 2.74 6.40 -8.39
CA VAL A 335 2.34 5.43 -9.44
C VAL A 335 3.41 4.37 -9.70
N THR A 336 4.67 4.65 -9.36
CA THR A 336 5.74 3.63 -9.32
C THR A 336 5.69 2.85 -8.01
N PRO A 337 5.41 1.54 -7.99
CA PRO A 337 5.42 0.76 -6.75
C PRO A 337 6.86 0.59 -6.21
N PRO A 338 7.05 0.58 -4.88
CA PRO A 338 8.36 0.36 -4.28
C PRO A 338 8.87 -1.07 -4.53
N ILE A 339 10.19 -1.21 -4.74
CA ILE A 339 10.84 -2.51 -4.84
C ILE A 339 10.88 -3.16 -3.46
N LEU A 340 10.59 -4.46 -3.38
CA LEU A 340 10.57 -5.22 -2.15
C LEU A 340 11.98 -5.35 -1.54
N ASN A 341 12.20 -4.81 -0.33
CA ASN A 341 13.44 -4.99 0.42
C ASN A 341 13.19 -5.74 1.74
N TYR A 342 13.72 -6.96 1.84
CA TYR A 342 13.62 -7.82 3.02
C TYR A 342 14.35 -7.25 4.26
N GLU A 343 15.40 -6.46 4.10
CA GLU A 343 16.09 -5.80 5.21
C GLU A 343 15.17 -4.75 5.86
N SER A 344 14.55 -3.89 5.05
CA SER A 344 13.58 -2.89 5.53
C SER A 344 12.31 -3.51 6.13
N ILE A 345 11.92 -4.71 5.68
CA ILE A 345 10.82 -5.50 6.29
C ILE A 345 11.24 -6.03 7.66
N PHE A 346 12.47 -6.50 7.80
CA PHE A 346 13.01 -6.96 9.09
C PHE A 346 13.16 -5.82 10.09
N GLU A 347 13.67 -4.64 9.68
CA GLU A 347 13.74 -3.43 10.52
C GLU A 347 12.36 -2.99 11.05
N GLN A 348 11.31 -3.15 10.25
CA GLN A 348 9.93 -2.83 10.63
C GLN A 348 9.26 -3.93 11.48
N SER A 349 9.93 -5.08 11.68
CA SER A 349 9.33 -6.23 12.36
C SER A 349 9.66 -6.29 13.85
N SER A 350 8.67 -6.63 14.66
CA SER A 350 8.84 -6.94 16.09
C SER A 350 8.70 -8.44 16.38
N PRO A 351 9.18 -8.92 17.54
CA PRO A 351 8.90 -10.28 18.03
C PRO A 351 7.42 -10.61 18.25
N ILE A 352 6.57 -9.57 18.28
CA ILE A 352 5.17 -9.63 18.71
C ILE A 352 4.21 -9.55 17.50
N SER A 353 4.68 -8.92 16.41
CA SER A 353 4.02 -8.81 15.10
C SER A 353 4.56 -9.86 14.14
N PRO A 354 3.81 -10.90 13.76
CA PRO A 354 4.26 -11.84 12.73
C PRO A 354 4.38 -11.15 11.36
N ILE A 355 5.15 -11.74 10.47
CA ILE A 355 5.29 -11.30 9.07
C ILE A 355 4.54 -12.30 8.21
N VAL A 356 3.60 -11.83 7.38
CA VAL A 356 2.76 -12.69 6.52
C VAL A 356 3.10 -12.40 5.06
N PHE A 357 3.81 -13.35 4.44
CA PHE A 357 3.99 -13.38 3.00
C PHE A 357 2.73 -13.92 2.33
N ILE A 358 2.06 -13.07 1.55
CA ILE A 358 0.93 -13.41 0.71
C ILE A 358 1.49 -13.71 -0.69
N LEU A 359 1.51 -14.99 -1.05
CA LEU A 359 2.15 -15.50 -2.25
C LEU A 359 1.20 -15.42 -3.45
N SER A 360 1.73 -15.00 -4.60
CA SER A 360 1.19 -15.38 -5.91
C SER A 360 1.76 -16.73 -6.38
N PRO A 361 1.07 -17.49 -7.24
CA PRO A 361 1.60 -18.71 -7.83
C PRO A 361 3.02 -18.53 -8.40
N GLY A 362 3.89 -19.50 -8.13
CA GLY A 362 5.30 -19.47 -8.55
C GLY A 362 6.24 -18.59 -7.71
N SER A 363 5.75 -17.88 -6.68
CA SER A 363 6.58 -17.04 -5.80
C SER A 363 6.90 -17.74 -4.47
N ASP A 364 8.20 -17.83 -4.10
CA ASP A 364 8.63 -18.36 -2.79
C ASP A 364 9.73 -17.48 -2.16
N PRO A 365 9.47 -16.84 -1.00
CA PRO A 365 10.45 -16.00 -0.29
C PRO A 365 11.46 -16.79 0.54
N SER A 366 11.40 -18.12 0.59
CA SER A 366 12.22 -18.93 1.52
C SER A 366 13.73 -18.74 1.28
N ASN A 367 14.17 -18.67 0.02
CA ASN A 367 15.58 -18.44 -0.32
C ASN A 367 16.05 -17.01 0.01
N ASP A 368 15.17 -16.00 -0.13
CA ASP A 368 15.50 -14.62 0.22
C ASP A 368 15.63 -14.44 1.74
N LEU A 369 14.83 -15.16 2.52
CA LEU A 369 14.93 -15.19 3.99
C LEU A 369 16.25 -15.82 4.47
N VAL A 370 16.73 -16.88 3.82
CA VAL A 370 18.06 -17.46 4.10
C VAL A 370 19.15 -16.43 3.83
N LYS A 371 19.14 -15.80 2.63
CA LYS A 371 20.11 -14.75 2.26
C LYS A 371 20.05 -13.51 3.17
N LEU A 372 18.90 -13.20 3.76
CA LEU A 372 18.75 -12.13 4.75
C LEU A 372 19.45 -12.50 6.07
N ALA A 373 19.22 -13.72 6.55
CA ALA A 373 19.82 -14.21 7.79
C ALA A 373 21.35 -14.33 7.70
N GLU A 374 21.87 -14.80 6.56
CA GLU A 374 23.32 -14.83 6.27
C GLU A 374 23.94 -13.42 6.34
N ARG A 375 23.29 -12.43 5.72
CA ARG A 375 23.71 -11.01 5.76
C ARG A 375 23.67 -10.41 7.16
N LEU A 376 22.68 -10.77 7.97
CA LEU A 376 22.55 -10.33 9.37
C LEU A 376 23.40 -11.15 10.35
N HIS A 377 24.28 -12.04 9.85
CA HIS A 377 25.12 -12.95 10.62
C HIS A 377 24.33 -13.81 11.63
N PHE A 378 23.07 -14.12 11.29
CA PHE A 378 22.19 -14.91 12.13
C PHE A 378 22.51 -16.40 11.95
N GLU A 379 23.18 -16.98 12.96
CA GLU A 379 23.84 -18.29 12.89
C GLU A 379 23.04 -19.40 12.20
N ASN A 380 23.73 -20.13 11.30
CA ASN A 380 23.23 -21.31 10.62
C ASN A 380 22.64 -22.32 11.61
N GLY A 381 21.32 -22.48 11.58
CA GLY A 381 20.56 -23.36 12.47
C GLY A 381 19.59 -22.65 13.41
N ARG A 382 19.64 -21.31 13.54
CA ARG A 382 18.63 -20.52 14.28
C ARG A 382 17.36 -20.21 13.47
N ILE A 383 17.34 -20.51 12.16
CA ILE A 383 16.12 -20.52 11.35
C ILE A 383 15.54 -21.94 11.33
N LYS A 384 14.21 -22.03 11.38
CA LYS A 384 13.45 -23.28 11.23
C LYS A 384 12.34 -23.08 10.22
N PHE A 385 12.25 -24.01 9.26
CA PHE A 385 11.17 -24.07 8.28
C PHE A 385 10.24 -25.23 8.63
N LEU A 386 8.93 -25.03 8.50
CA LEU A 386 7.93 -26.07 8.64
C LEU A 386 6.82 -25.84 7.62
N SER A 387 6.66 -26.78 6.68
CA SER A 387 5.55 -26.75 5.73
C SER A 387 4.28 -27.23 6.42
N MET A 388 3.25 -26.38 6.46
CA MET A 388 1.97 -26.69 7.10
C MET A 388 1.17 -27.67 6.23
N GLY A 389 0.76 -28.77 6.86
CA GLY A 389 -0.04 -29.82 6.24
C GLY A 389 -0.72 -30.66 7.30
N GLN A 390 -1.54 -31.62 6.88
CA GLN A 390 -2.31 -32.48 7.79
C GLN A 390 -1.38 -33.22 8.77
N GLY A 391 -1.63 -33.10 10.08
CA GLY A 391 -0.85 -33.75 11.13
C GLY A 391 0.34 -32.94 11.66
N GLN A 392 0.65 -31.77 11.10
CA GLN A 392 1.76 -30.91 11.56
C GLN A 392 1.39 -30.00 12.75
N GLU A 393 0.15 -30.00 13.24
CA GLU A 393 -0.36 -29.08 14.28
C GLU A 393 0.49 -29.11 15.56
N LYS A 394 0.87 -30.32 16.01
CA LYS A 394 1.64 -30.53 17.25
C LYS A 394 3.11 -30.14 17.07
N ASN A 395 3.66 -30.42 15.90
CA ASN A 395 5.04 -30.07 15.56
C ASN A 395 5.19 -28.54 15.47
N ALA A 396 4.25 -27.88 14.78
CA ALA A 396 4.19 -26.42 14.67
C ALA A 396 4.12 -25.73 16.05
N ALA A 397 3.28 -26.23 16.97
CA ALA A 397 3.20 -25.71 18.33
C ALA A 397 4.53 -25.89 19.10
N SER A 398 5.13 -27.09 19.07
CA SER A 398 6.40 -27.36 19.77
C SER A 398 7.57 -26.56 19.19
N MET A 399 7.62 -26.35 17.87
CA MET A 399 8.63 -25.52 17.22
C MET A 399 8.43 -24.04 17.53
N LEU A 400 7.18 -23.57 17.63
CA LEU A 400 6.84 -22.20 18.01
C LEU A 400 7.27 -21.89 19.45
N ASP A 401 6.93 -22.75 20.42
CA ASP A 401 7.35 -22.56 21.82
C ASP A 401 8.88 -22.52 21.96
N SER A 402 9.56 -23.45 21.27
CA SER A 402 11.04 -23.48 21.20
C SER A 402 11.63 -22.22 20.57
N ALA A 403 11.01 -21.70 19.51
CA ALA A 403 11.47 -20.48 18.84
C ALA A 403 11.25 -19.22 19.68
N ILE A 404 10.08 -19.09 20.33
CA ILE A 404 9.76 -17.99 21.26
C ILE A 404 10.77 -17.94 22.41
N ALA A 405 11.12 -19.10 22.98
CA ALA A 405 12.03 -19.18 24.12
C ALA A 405 13.50 -18.96 23.75
N ARG A 406 13.94 -19.42 22.57
CA ARG A 406 15.35 -19.39 22.13
C ARG A 406 15.71 -18.24 21.19
N GLY A 407 14.74 -17.43 20.77
CA GLY A 407 14.98 -16.35 19.81
C GLY A 407 15.19 -16.82 18.38
N HIS A 408 14.67 -17.98 18.00
CA HIS A 408 14.79 -18.49 16.64
C HIS A 408 13.84 -17.79 15.68
N TRP A 409 14.15 -17.86 14.38
CA TRP A 409 13.20 -17.52 13.33
C TRP A 409 12.43 -18.77 12.92
N LEU A 410 11.11 -18.70 12.95
CA LEU A 410 10.24 -19.80 12.52
C LEU A 410 9.46 -19.37 11.28
N MET A 411 9.62 -20.11 10.18
CA MET A 411 8.86 -19.94 8.95
C MET A 411 7.86 -21.09 8.79
N LEU A 412 6.58 -20.78 8.95
CA LEU A 412 5.48 -21.69 8.65
C LEU A 412 5.04 -21.46 7.21
N GLN A 413 5.28 -22.44 6.33
CA GLN A 413 4.93 -22.33 4.91
C GLN A 413 3.52 -22.87 4.67
N ASN A 414 2.83 -22.40 3.63
CA ASN A 414 1.55 -22.93 3.15
C ASN A 414 0.42 -22.91 4.21
N CYS A 415 0.34 -21.86 5.04
CA CYS A 415 -0.63 -21.73 6.12
C CYS A 415 -2.10 -21.83 5.67
N HIS A 416 -2.41 -21.49 4.42
CA HIS A 416 -3.73 -21.69 3.79
C HIS A 416 -4.21 -23.15 3.79
N LEU A 417 -3.31 -24.14 3.87
CA LEU A 417 -3.67 -25.56 3.94
C LEU A 417 -4.22 -25.98 5.33
N LEU A 418 -3.97 -25.19 6.38
CA LEU A 418 -4.31 -25.57 7.77
C LEU A 418 -4.96 -24.44 8.58
N VAL A 419 -5.89 -23.71 7.95
CA VAL A 419 -6.58 -22.54 8.52
C VAL A 419 -7.21 -22.79 9.90
N LYS A 420 -7.70 -24.01 10.19
CA LYS A 420 -8.26 -24.35 11.51
C LYS A 420 -7.24 -24.15 12.64
N TRP A 421 -5.98 -24.54 12.41
CA TRP A 421 -4.91 -24.38 13.39
C TRP A 421 -4.45 -22.92 13.53
N LEU A 422 -4.55 -22.11 12.47
CA LEU A 422 -4.24 -20.68 12.56
C LEU A 422 -5.10 -19.94 13.61
N ARG A 423 -6.31 -20.43 13.91
CA ARG A 423 -7.15 -19.88 15.00
C ARG A 423 -6.60 -20.17 16.40
N GLU A 424 -5.85 -21.25 16.57
CA GLU A 424 -5.11 -21.52 17.82
C GLU A 424 -3.81 -20.70 17.85
N LEU A 425 -3.12 -20.54 16.71
CA LEU A 425 -1.99 -19.64 16.58
C LEU A 425 -2.36 -18.19 16.95
N GLU A 426 -3.52 -17.69 16.53
CA GLU A 426 -4.03 -16.37 16.91
C GLU A 426 -4.09 -16.22 18.44
N LYS A 427 -4.66 -17.20 19.16
CA LYS A 427 -4.75 -17.19 20.63
C LYS A 427 -3.38 -17.27 21.31
N ILE A 428 -2.43 -18.02 20.73
CA ILE A 428 -1.07 -18.11 21.25
C ILE A 428 -0.39 -16.74 21.12
N LEU A 429 -0.50 -16.10 19.95
CA LEU A 429 0.05 -14.78 19.70
C LEU A 429 -0.59 -13.71 20.60
N GLU A 430 -1.90 -13.74 20.85
CA GLU A 430 -2.57 -12.81 21.77
C GLU A 430 -2.05 -12.91 23.21
N ARG A 431 -1.68 -14.12 23.66
CA ARG A 431 -1.12 -14.36 25.01
C ARG A 431 0.38 -14.06 25.11
N LEU A 432 1.05 -13.84 23.99
CA LEU A 432 2.48 -13.56 23.90
C LEU A 432 2.79 -12.17 24.47
N SER A 433 3.41 -12.13 25.66
CA SER A 433 3.72 -10.88 26.37
C SER A 433 5.20 -10.50 26.36
N LYS A 434 6.11 -11.47 26.50
CA LYS A 434 7.57 -11.27 26.52
C LYS A 434 8.30 -12.41 25.77
N PRO A 435 8.22 -12.46 24.43
CA PRO A 435 9.07 -13.34 23.62
C PRO A 435 10.54 -12.89 23.66
N HIS A 436 11.46 -13.75 23.23
CA HIS A 436 12.86 -13.36 23.05
C HIS A 436 13.02 -12.23 22.01
N PRO A 437 13.91 -11.22 22.21
CA PRO A 437 14.05 -10.07 21.29
C PRO A 437 14.37 -10.43 19.83
N ASP A 438 15.10 -11.52 19.61
CA ASP A 438 15.47 -12.00 18.26
C ASP A 438 14.41 -12.87 17.59
N PHE A 439 13.39 -13.34 18.34
CA PHE A 439 12.34 -14.19 17.78
C PHE A 439 11.62 -13.48 16.64
N ARG A 440 11.37 -14.19 15.53
CA ARG A 440 10.50 -13.73 14.43
C ARG A 440 9.66 -14.89 13.90
N LEU A 441 8.37 -14.63 13.70
CA LEU A 441 7.44 -15.56 13.09
C LEU A 441 7.12 -15.10 11.67
N TRP A 442 7.48 -15.93 10.71
CA TRP A 442 7.23 -15.74 9.28
C TRP A 442 6.16 -16.76 8.84
N LEU A 443 5.14 -16.31 8.14
CA LEU A 443 4.05 -17.14 7.63
C LEU A 443 3.97 -16.98 6.11
N THR A 444 3.91 -18.06 5.34
CA THR A 444 3.54 -17.96 3.91
C THR A 444 2.14 -18.50 3.69
N THR A 445 1.38 -17.83 2.83
CA THR A 445 0.01 -18.21 2.52
C THR A 445 -0.38 -17.74 1.12
N GLU A 446 -1.21 -18.52 0.44
CA GLU A 446 -2.04 -17.98 -0.64
C GLU A 446 -3.16 -17.13 -0.01
N PRO A 447 -3.75 -16.17 -0.76
CA PRO A 447 -4.88 -15.39 -0.26
C PRO A 447 -6.10 -16.28 0.01
N THR A 448 -6.67 -16.18 1.21
CA THR A 448 -7.86 -16.98 1.59
C THR A 448 -8.75 -16.25 2.60
N ASP A 449 -10.05 -16.16 2.31
CA ASP A 449 -11.03 -15.47 3.17
C ASP A 449 -11.20 -16.10 4.56
N ALA A 450 -10.75 -17.35 4.73
CA ALA A 450 -10.81 -18.05 5.99
C ALA A 450 -9.63 -17.70 6.94
N PHE A 451 -8.60 -16.99 6.46
CA PHE A 451 -7.41 -16.64 7.25
C PHE A 451 -7.79 -15.78 8.46
N PRO A 452 -7.25 -16.03 9.67
CA PRO A 452 -7.66 -15.29 10.86
C PRO A 452 -7.33 -13.79 10.81
N VAL A 453 -8.37 -12.97 10.83
CA VAL A 453 -8.29 -11.49 10.76
C VAL A 453 -7.38 -10.90 11.84
N GLY A 454 -7.38 -11.43 13.06
CA GLY A 454 -6.52 -10.89 14.12
C GLY A 454 -5.03 -11.15 13.92
N ILE A 455 -4.64 -12.16 13.15
CA ILE A 455 -3.24 -12.34 12.71
C ILE A 455 -2.91 -11.24 11.68
N LEU A 456 -3.75 -11.05 10.67
CA LEU A 456 -3.55 -10.05 9.61
C LEU A 456 -3.50 -8.61 10.14
N GLN A 457 -4.39 -8.28 11.09
CA GLN A 457 -4.42 -6.97 11.74
C GLN A 457 -3.13 -6.65 12.50
N ARG A 458 -2.50 -7.66 13.12
CA ARG A 458 -1.24 -7.52 13.88
C ARG A 458 0.01 -7.76 13.03
N SER A 459 -0.13 -8.28 11.81
CA SER A 459 1.01 -8.63 10.98
C SER A 459 1.48 -7.51 10.07
N LEU A 460 2.79 -7.54 9.79
CA LEU A 460 3.34 -6.92 8.59
C LEU A 460 2.96 -7.83 7.41
N LYS A 461 2.04 -7.38 6.55
CA LYS A 461 1.71 -8.09 5.31
C LYS A 461 2.75 -7.74 4.26
N VAL A 462 3.20 -8.76 3.54
CA VAL A 462 4.12 -8.62 2.41
C VAL A 462 3.55 -9.42 1.26
N VAL A 463 3.15 -8.77 0.18
CA VAL A 463 2.76 -9.45 -1.06
C VAL A 463 4.01 -9.78 -1.85
N THR A 464 4.15 -11.04 -2.25
CA THR A 464 5.20 -11.48 -3.18
C THR A 464 4.54 -11.94 -4.48
N GLU A 465 4.78 -11.17 -5.52
CA GLU A 465 4.27 -11.38 -6.87
C GLU A 465 5.36 -10.95 -7.88
N PRO A 466 5.39 -11.52 -9.09
CA PRO A 466 6.26 -10.99 -10.14
C PRO A 466 5.89 -9.53 -10.44
N PRO A 467 6.86 -8.60 -10.52
CA PRO A 467 6.61 -7.18 -10.74
C PRO A 467 5.91 -6.94 -12.08
N ASN A 468 5.15 -5.84 -12.16
CA ASN A 468 4.34 -5.53 -13.32
C ASN A 468 5.01 -4.55 -14.29
N GLY A 469 5.26 -5.00 -15.51
CA GLY A 469 5.76 -4.19 -16.61
C GLY A 469 7.21 -4.55 -16.91
N LEU A 470 7.53 -4.67 -18.20
CA LEU A 470 8.83 -5.15 -18.71
C LEU A 470 10.03 -4.49 -18.01
N LYS A 471 10.00 -3.16 -17.85
CA LYS A 471 11.02 -2.34 -17.15
C LYS A 471 11.19 -2.69 -15.67
N LEU A 472 10.09 -2.88 -14.92
CA LEU A 472 10.15 -3.25 -13.50
C LEU A 472 10.58 -4.71 -13.31
N ASN A 473 10.18 -5.59 -14.23
CA ASN A 473 10.58 -6.99 -14.25
C ASN A 473 12.08 -7.15 -14.53
N LEU A 474 12.57 -6.55 -15.61
CA LEU A 474 13.98 -6.55 -15.97
C LEU A 474 14.84 -5.96 -14.84
N ARG A 475 14.43 -4.82 -14.27
CA ARG A 475 15.12 -4.20 -13.12
C ARG A 475 15.13 -5.10 -11.88
N ALA A 476 14.04 -5.82 -11.57
CA ALA A 476 13.99 -6.72 -10.43
C ALA A 476 14.88 -7.95 -10.61
N THR A 477 14.88 -8.54 -11.81
CA THR A 477 15.76 -9.66 -12.18
C THR A 477 17.23 -9.22 -12.09
N TYR A 478 17.61 -8.12 -12.73
CA TYR A 478 18.99 -7.61 -12.70
C TYR A 478 19.44 -7.14 -11.30
N HIS A 479 18.51 -6.67 -10.45
CA HIS A 479 18.84 -6.31 -9.07
C HIS A 479 19.31 -7.53 -8.26
N LYS A 480 18.69 -8.71 -8.45
CA LYS A 480 19.05 -9.98 -7.78
C LYS A 480 20.41 -10.55 -8.20
N ILE A 481 20.87 -10.28 -9.42
CA ILE A 481 22.17 -10.74 -9.91
C ILE A 481 23.29 -9.99 -9.16
N SER A 482 24.21 -10.70 -8.50
CA SER A 482 25.32 -10.04 -7.80
C SER A 482 26.36 -9.50 -8.79
N ALA A 483 27.05 -8.41 -8.44
CA ALA A 483 28.13 -7.88 -9.27
C ALA A 483 29.25 -8.91 -9.49
N GLN A 484 29.48 -9.78 -8.51
CA GLN A 484 30.41 -10.91 -8.61
C GLN A 484 29.93 -11.96 -9.64
N SER A 485 28.64 -12.30 -9.68
CA SER A 485 28.09 -13.25 -10.65
C SER A 485 28.27 -12.78 -12.10
N LEU A 486 28.22 -11.47 -12.37
CA LEU A 486 28.51 -10.87 -13.69
C LEU A 486 30.01 -10.87 -14.06
N GLN A 487 30.87 -11.36 -13.17
CA GLN A 487 32.32 -11.52 -13.35
C GLN A 487 32.78 -12.99 -13.31
N ASN A 488 31.87 -13.96 -13.11
CA ASN A 488 32.22 -15.39 -13.04
C ASN A 488 32.81 -15.95 -14.35
N CYS A 489 32.43 -15.38 -15.50
CA CYS A 489 32.89 -15.79 -16.82
C CYS A 489 33.65 -14.66 -17.50
N GLU A 490 34.86 -14.96 -18.00
CA GLU A 490 35.73 -14.01 -18.71
C GLU A 490 35.34 -13.83 -20.20
N HIS A 491 34.44 -14.67 -20.72
CA HIS A 491 34.02 -14.61 -22.12
C HIS A 491 33.22 -13.32 -22.40
N PRO A 492 33.58 -12.50 -23.41
CA PRO A 492 32.99 -11.18 -23.62
C PRO A 492 31.47 -11.23 -23.89
N ALA A 493 30.99 -12.27 -24.57
CA ALA A 493 29.56 -12.47 -24.82
C ALA A 493 28.71 -12.75 -23.56
N PHE A 494 29.32 -13.05 -22.40
CA PHE A 494 28.58 -13.46 -21.20
C PHE A 494 27.62 -12.36 -20.72
N ARG A 495 28.09 -11.13 -20.51
CA ARG A 495 27.25 -10.05 -19.95
C ARG A 495 26.08 -9.66 -20.87
N PRO A 496 26.29 -9.46 -22.20
CA PRO A 496 25.18 -9.29 -23.15
C PRO A 496 24.16 -10.43 -23.07
N LEU A 497 24.61 -11.69 -23.08
CA LEU A 497 23.71 -12.85 -23.02
C LEU A 497 22.94 -12.98 -21.70
N ILE A 498 23.46 -12.49 -20.58
CA ILE A 498 22.71 -12.40 -19.33
C ILE A 498 21.64 -11.29 -19.40
N PHE A 499 21.91 -10.19 -20.10
CA PHE A 499 20.90 -9.18 -20.40
C PHE A 499 19.80 -9.72 -21.32
N ASP A 500 20.16 -10.41 -22.41
CA ASP A 500 19.20 -11.04 -23.34
C ASP A 500 18.32 -12.08 -22.64
N LEU A 501 18.93 -12.92 -21.80
CA LEU A 501 18.20 -13.89 -20.99
C LEU A 501 17.25 -13.21 -19.99
N ALA A 502 17.66 -12.10 -19.38
CA ALA A 502 16.81 -11.35 -18.46
C ALA A 502 15.67 -10.63 -19.18
N PHE A 503 15.92 -10.07 -20.37
CA PHE A 503 14.90 -9.48 -21.24
C PHE A 503 13.90 -10.54 -21.72
N PHE A 504 14.39 -11.70 -22.19
CA PHE A 504 13.57 -12.87 -22.53
C PHE A 504 12.70 -13.31 -21.35
N HIS A 505 13.29 -13.49 -20.16
CA HIS A 505 12.57 -13.89 -18.94
C HIS A 505 11.44 -12.91 -18.59
N ALA A 506 11.73 -11.60 -18.67
CA ALA A 506 10.74 -10.56 -18.44
C ALA A 506 9.62 -10.62 -19.50
N VAL A 507 9.94 -10.76 -20.80
CA VAL A 507 8.95 -10.89 -21.88
C VAL A 507 8.02 -12.09 -21.66
N VAL A 508 8.54 -13.29 -21.38
CA VAL A 508 7.70 -14.49 -21.24
C VAL A 508 6.79 -14.42 -20.01
N GLN A 509 7.22 -13.77 -18.93
CA GLN A 509 6.37 -13.48 -17.77
C GLN A 509 5.30 -12.41 -18.08
N GLU A 510 5.69 -11.30 -18.72
CA GLU A 510 4.78 -10.20 -19.06
C GLU A 510 3.66 -10.64 -20.01
N ARG A 511 3.97 -11.52 -20.98
CA ARG A 511 2.97 -12.09 -21.91
C ARG A 511 1.76 -12.69 -21.20
N ARG A 512 1.92 -13.29 -20.01
CA ARG A 512 0.83 -13.89 -19.23
C ARG A 512 -0.34 -12.93 -18.96
N LYS A 513 -0.11 -11.63 -18.90
CA LYS A 513 -1.14 -10.61 -18.62
C LYS A 513 -2.14 -10.43 -19.76
N TYR A 514 -1.73 -10.71 -20.99
CA TYR A 514 -2.59 -10.63 -22.17
C TYR A 514 -3.48 -11.87 -22.33
N GLY A 515 -3.49 -12.78 -21.35
CA GLY A 515 -4.28 -14.00 -21.36
C GLY A 515 -3.98 -14.82 -22.62
N LYS A 516 -5.04 -15.23 -23.32
CA LYS A 516 -4.96 -16.02 -24.56
C LYS A 516 -4.26 -15.34 -25.74
N LEU A 517 -4.06 -14.02 -25.71
CA LEU A 517 -3.23 -13.33 -26.72
C LEU A 517 -1.73 -13.46 -26.42
N GLY A 518 -1.37 -13.71 -25.16
CA GLY A 518 0.01 -13.91 -24.72
C GLY A 518 0.44 -15.37 -24.71
N TRP A 519 -0.37 -16.23 -24.08
CA TRP A 519 -0.16 -17.69 -23.96
C TRP A 519 -1.50 -18.41 -24.01
N ASN A 520 -1.59 -19.57 -24.66
CA ASN A 520 -2.79 -20.41 -24.60
C ASN A 520 -3.05 -20.91 -23.17
N ILE A 521 -1.98 -21.21 -22.42
CA ILE A 521 -2.03 -21.70 -21.04
C ILE A 521 -1.15 -20.80 -20.14
N PRO A 522 -1.62 -20.35 -18.95
CA PRO A 522 -0.90 -19.39 -18.12
C PRO A 522 0.25 -20.03 -17.32
N TYR A 523 1.39 -20.25 -17.96
CA TYR A 523 2.59 -20.84 -17.35
C TYR A 523 3.19 -19.97 -16.23
N ASP A 524 3.68 -20.64 -15.18
CA ASP A 524 4.46 -20.04 -14.09
C ASP A 524 5.96 -20.16 -14.40
N PHE A 525 6.52 -19.28 -15.24
CA PHE A 525 7.97 -19.14 -15.40
C PHE A 525 8.56 -18.44 -14.17
N ASN A 526 9.53 -19.07 -13.50
CA ASN A 526 10.00 -18.64 -12.19
C ASN A 526 11.51 -18.34 -12.17
N GLU A 527 11.98 -17.78 -11.05
CA GLU A 527 13.38 -17.42 -10.83
C GLU A 527 14.35 -18.61 -11.01
N SER A 528 13.97 -19.83 -10.65
CA SER A 528 14.84 -21.00 -10.84
C SER A 528 15.05 -21.34 -12.32
N ASP A 529 14.09 -21.06 -13.21
CA ASP A 529 14.29 -21.24 -14.66
C ASP A 529 15.38 -20.29 -15.16
N PHE A 530 15.32 -19.02 -14.73
CA PHE A 530 16.32 -18.01 -15.05
C PHE A 530 17.72 -18.38 -14.51
N GLN A 531 17.80 -18.80 -13.24
CA GLN A 531 19.08 -19.16 -12.61
C GLN A 531 19.74 -20.38 -13.25
N VAL A 532 18.98 -21.41 -13.62
CA VAL A 532 19.52 -22.57 -14.34
C VAL A 532 19.96 -22.18 -15.76
N CYS A 533 19.22 -21.32 -16.45
CA CYS A 533 19.63 -20.83 -17.77
C CYS A 533 20.89 -19.95 -17.71
N ASN A 534 21.04 -19.13 -16.66
CA ASN A 534 22.26 -18.37 -16.39
C ASN A 534 23.47 -19.31 -16.21
N GLN A 535 23.34 -20.36 -15.38
CA GLN A 535 24.37 -21.39 -15.19
C GLN A 535 24.70 -22.16 -16.49
N ILE A 536 23.71 -22.39 -17.36
CA ILE A 536 23.93 -23.00 -18.68
C ILE A 536 24.79 -22.07 -19.56
N ILE A 537 24.46 -20.78 -19.64
CA ILE A 537 25.24 -19.79 -20.40
C ILE A 537 26.68 -19.70 -19.84
N GLU A 538 26.82 -19.56 -18.52
CA GLU A 538 28.09 -19.54 -17.79
C GLU A 538 28.95 -20.76 -18.14
N THR A 539 28.40 -21.97 -18.01
CA THR A 539 29.12 -23.23 -18.26
C THR A 539 29.58 -23.36 -19.71
N TYR A 540 28.71 -23.06 -20.68
CA TYR A 540 29.02 -23.24 -22.10
C TYR A 540 30.00 -22.17 -22.62
N LEU A 541 29.87 -20.90 -22.18
CA LEU A 541 30.80 -19.84 -22.57
C LEU A 541 32.16 -19.98 -21.87
N GLN A 542 32.20 -20.40 -20.60
CA GLN A 542 33.46 -20.67 -19.91
C GLN A 542 34.19 -21.84 -20.56
N LYS A 543 33.47 -22.89 -20.97
CA LYS A 543 34.05 -23.99 -21.75
C LYS A 543 34.62 -23.50 -23.09
N ALA A 544 33.86 -22.74 -23.88
CA ALA A 544 34.34 -22.20 -25.15
C ALA A 544 35.59 -21.31 -24.98
N PHE A 545 35.60 -20.47 -23.94
CA PHE A 545 36.77 -19.65 -23.58
C PHE A 545 38.00 -20.49 -23.22
N MET A 546 37.84 -21.55 -22.41
CA MET A 546 38.93 -22.46 -22.03
C MET A 546 39.46 -23.29 -23.20
N GLU A 547 38.60 -23.65 -24.16
CA GLU A 547 38.96 -24.42 -25.35
C GLU A 547 39.50 -23.51 -26.49
N GLY A 548 39.39 -22.19 -26.36
CA GLY A 548 39.82 -21.22 -27.36
C GLY A 548 38.86 -21.08 -28.55
N ASP A 549 37.64 -21.61 -28.42
CA ASP A 549 36.63 -21.60 -29.48
C ASP A 549 35.95 -20.22 -29.56
N ALA A 550 36.20 -19.51 -30.65
CA ALA A 550 35.60 -18.20 -30.92
C ALA A 550 34.11 -18.25 -31.32
N ARG A 551 33.49 -19.45 -31.39
CA ARG A 551 32.09 -19.64 -31.81
C ARG A 551 31.22 -19.95 -30.60
N ILE A 552 30.17 -19.16 -30.42
CA ILE A 552 29.15 -19.42 -29.41
C ILE A 552 28.30 -20.62 -29.84
N PRO A 553 28.04 -21.62 -28.97
CA PRO A 553 27.29 -22.83 -29.32
C PRO A 553 25.77 -22.56 -29.32
N TRP A 554 25.31 -21.72 -30.25
CA TRP A 554 23.93 -21.22 -30.32
C TRP A 554 22.87 -22.31 -30.37
N GLU A 555 23.06 -23.38 -31.16
CA GLU A 555 22.08 -24.47 -31.26
C GLU A 555 21.84 -25.13 -29.89
N SER A 556 22.92 -25.40 -29.15
CA SER A 556 22.87 -25.96 -27.80
C SER A 556 22.20 -25.01 -26.82
N LEU A 557 22.56 -23.71 -26.83
CA LEU A 557 21.98 -22.71 -25.94
C LEU A 557 20.48 -22.52 -26.20
N LYS A 558 20.08 -22.33 -27.47
CA LYS A 558 18.67 -22.18 -27.87
C LYS A 558 17.83 -23.41 -27.52
N TYR A 559 18.37 -24.62 -27.71
CA TYR A 559 17.68 -25.85 -27.36
C TYR A 559 17.53 -26.01 -25.84
N LEU A 560 18.61 -25.83 -25.07
CA LEU A 560 18.57 -25.98 -23.62
C LEU A 560 17.67 -24.93 -22.95
N ILE A 561 17.77 -23.66 -23.34
CA ILE A 561 16.94 -22.59 -22.78
C ILE A 561 15.50 -22.70 -23.29
N GLY A 562 15.30 -22.72 -24.60
CA GLY A 562 13.97 -22.66 -25.23
C GLY A 562 13.15 -23.93 -25.15
N GLU A 563 13.74 -25.10 -25.44
CA GLU A 563 13.01 -26.37 -25.52
C GLU A 563 13.02 -27.18 -24.22
N VAL A 564 14.14 -27.18 -23.50
CA VAL A 564 14.30 -28.00 -22.29
C VAL A 564 13.84 -27.25 -21.04
N MET A 565 14.35 -26.04 -20.79
CA MET A 565 14.02 -25.29 -19.58
C MET A 565 12.64 -24.62 -19.66
N TYR A 566 12.48 -23.61 -20.53
CA TYR A 566 11.18 -22.92 -20.67
C TYR A 566 10.16 -23.81 -21.39
N GLY A 567 10.57 -24.50 -22.45
CA GLY A 567 9.75 -25.46 -23.19
C GLY A 567 9.34 -26.69 -22.39
N GLY A 568 10.06 -27.01 -21.30
CA GLY A 568 9.65 -28.03 -20.33
C GLY A 568 8.42 -27.65 -19.50
N ARG A 569 8.12 -26.35 -19.37
CA ARG A 569 6.87 -25.84 -18.76
C ARG A 569 5.75 -25.67 -19.77
N ALA A 570 6.07 -25.37 -21.03
CA ALA A 570 5.10 -25.17 -22.09
C ALA A 570 4.57 -26.50 -22.65
N ILE A 571 3.36 -26.87 -22.23
CA ILE A 571 2.67 -28.10 -22.69
C ILE A 571 1.90 -27.93 -24.02
N ASP A 572 1.62 -26.71 -24.47
CA ASP A 572 0.96 -26.45 -25.76
C ASP A 572 1.98 -26.25 -26.89
N GLU A 573 1.70 -26.79 -28.07
CA GLU A 573 2.65 -26.76 -29.20
C GLU A 573 2.77 -25.36 -29.84
N PHE A 574 1.68 -24.58 -29.86
CA PHE A 574 1.74 -23.19 -30.36
C PHE A 574 2.50 -22.28 -29.39
N ASP A 575 2.32 -22.49 -28.08
CA ASP A 575 3.11 -21.81 -27.05
C ASP A 575 4.60 -22.19 -27.14
N ARG A 576 4.94 -23.48 -27.36
CA ARG A 576 6.34 -23.89 -27.64
C ARG A 576 6.90 -23.23 -28.90
N ARG A 577 6.10 -23.06 -29.96
CA ARG A 577 6.52 -22.33 -31.17
C ARG A 577 6.87 -20.87 -30.86
N ILE A 578 6.15 -20.21 -29.96
CA ILE A 578 6.46 -18.84 -29.50
C ILE A 578 7.82 -18.81 -28.78
N LEU A 579 8.09 -19.77 -27.89
CA LEU A 579 9.41 -19.89 -27.23
C LEU A 579 10.55 -20.10 -28.23
N ARG A 580 10.37 -20.98 -29.22
CA ARG A 580 11.36 -21.18 -30.31
C ARG A 580 11.60 -19.91 -31.12
N THR A 581 10.56 -19.12 -31.36
CA THR A 581 10.67 -17.86 -32.11
C THR A 581 11.53 -16.85 -31.35
N TYR A 582 11.30 -16.66 -30.05
CA TYR A 582 12.17 -15.81 -29.22
C TYR A 582 13.62 -16.31 -29.15
N MET A 583 13.87 -17.62 -29.12
CA MET A 583 15.24 -18.15 -29.23
C MET A 583 15.84 -17.91 -30.63
N GLY A 584 15.02 -17.78 -31.67
CA GLY A 584 15.43 -17.35 -33.00
C GLY A 584 15.85 -15.88 -33.03
N GLU A 585 15.01 -15.02 -32.46
CA GLU A 585 15.08 -13.55 -32.54
C GLU A 585 16.01 -12.88 -31.53
N TYR A 586 16.23 -13.45 -30.34
CA TYR A 586 17.02 -12.80 -29.27
C TYR A 586 18.41 -13.41 -29.06
N PHE A 587 18.69 -14.60 -29.60
CA PHE A 587 19.99 -15.29 -29.42
C PHE A 587 20.62 -15.51 -30.79
N GLY A 588 21.81 -14.99 -31.05
CA GLY A 588 22.56 -15.24 -32.29
C GLY A 588 23.67 -14.22 -32.51
N ASP A 589 24.60 -14.50 -33.43
CA ASP A 589 25.77 -13.63 -33.66
C ASP A 589 25.41 -12.19 -34.07
N PHE A 590 24.18 -11.97 -34.57
CA PHE A 590 23.66 -10.64 -34.92
C PHE A 590 23.61 -9.67 -33.73
N ILE A 591 23.56 -10.14 -32.48
CA ILE A 591 23.59 -9.24 -31.30
C ILE A 591 24.95 -8.54 -31.14
N PHE A 592 26.00 -9.01 -31.83
CA PHE A 592 27.35 -8.46 -31.81
C PHE A 592 27.70 -7.69 -33.10
N ASP A 593 26.75 -7.49 -34.02
CA ASP A 593 27.01 -6.76 -35.26
C ASP A 593 27.13 -5.25 -35.01
N SER A 594 28.33 -4.71 -35.26
CA SER A 594 28.62 -3.28 -35.10
C SER A 594 28.13 -2.40 -36.26
N PHE A 595 27.75 -3.00 -37.40
CA PHE A 595 27.21 -2.29 -38.56
C PHE A 595 25.67 -2.27 -38.56
N GLN A 596 25.05 -3.29 -37.96
CA GLN A 596 23.61 -3.34 -37.73
C GLN A 596 23.32 -3.65 -36.25
N PRO A 597 23.33 -2.62 -35.37
CA PRO A 597 23.04 -2.78 -33.95
C PRO A 597 21.71 -3.52 -33.72
N PHE A 598 21.70 -4.43 -32.76
CA PHE A 598 20.51 -5.20 -32.42
C PHE A 598 19.61 -4.42 -31.45
N HIS A 599 18.34 -4.28 -31.85
CA HIS A 599 17.27 -3.71 -31.04
C HIS A 599 16.18 -4.78 -30.90
N PHE A 600 15.76 -5.07 -29.67
CA PHE A 600 14.59 -5.92 -29.39
C PHE A 600 13.31 -5.31 -29.97
N TYR A 601 13.21 -3.98 -29.96
CA TYR A 601 12.15 -3.20 -30.57
C TYR A 601 12.51 -1.71 -30.58
N ALA A 602 12.29 -1.01 -31.69
CA ALA A 602 12.51 0.43 -31.81
C ALA A 602 11.35 1.13 -32.54
N ASN A 603 10.95 2.30 -32.03
CA ASN A 603 10.03 3.25 -32.67
C ASN A 603 10.40 4.69 -32.28
N GLU A 604 9.62 5.69 -32.71
CA GLU A 604 9.89 7.12 -32.45
C GLU A 604 9.94 7.53 -30.96
N ASN A 605 9.36 6.73 -30.06
CA ASN A 605 9.22 7.02 -28.64
C ASN A 605 9.97 6.03 -27.72
N VAL A 606 10.33 4.84 -28.20
CA VAL A 606 10.86 3.74 -27.40
C VAL A 606 11.87 2.94 -28.19
N ASP A 607 13.05 2.75 -27.61
CA ASP A 607 14.11 1.90 -28.13
C ASP A 607 14.62 0.93 -27.05
N TYR A 608 14.39 -0.37 -27.26
CA TYR A 608 14.93 -1.44 -26.42
C TYR A 608 16.14 -2.08 -27.11
N TYR A 609 17.33 -1.77 -26.61
CA TYR A 609 18.62 -2.29 -27.07
C TYR A 609 19.40 -2.96 -25.91
N ILE A 610 20.55 -3.56 -26.21
CA ILE A 610 21.49 -4.11 -25.22
C ILE A 610 22.44 -2.98 -24.77
N PRO A 611 22.48 -2.60 -23.47
CA PRO A 611 23.37 -1.55 -22.97
C PRO A 611 24.85 -1.76 -23.28
N ASP A 612 25.57 -0.64 -23.45
CA ASP A 612 27.02 -0.65 -23.66
C ASP A 612 27.78 -1.24 -22.45
N PHE A 613 29.01 -1.70 -22.70
CA PHE A 613 29.84 -2.38 -21.71
C PHE A 613 30.13 -1.49 -20.48
N GLY A 614 29.46 -1.75 -19.35
CA GLY A 614 29.55 -0.93 -18.14
C GLY A 614 29.54 -1.67 -16.79
N GLU A 615 29.50 -0.89 -15.71
CA GLU A 615 29.19 -1.36 -14.36
C GLU A 615 27.71 -1.71 -14.20
N LYS A 616 27.31 -2.42 -13.12
CA LYS A 616 25.93 -2.88 -12.91
C LYS A 616 24.93 -1.71 -12.92
N GLU A 617 25.34 -0.55 -12.43
CA GLU A 617 24.56 0.69 -12.42
C GLU A 617 24.22 1.20 -13.83
N GLN A 618 25.04 0.97 -14.86
CA GLN A 618 24.77 1.41 -16.23
C GLN A 618 23.62 0.60 -16.84
N TYR A 619 23.67 -0.73 -16.74
CA TYR A 619 22.57 -1.61 -17.14
C TYR A 619 21.25 -1.30 -16.41
N VAL A 620 21.30 -0.78 -15.18
CA VAL A 620 20.11 -0.39 -14.40
C VAL A 620 19.67 1.07 -14.68
N GLY A 621 20.58 1.93 -15.12
CA GLY A 621 20.36 3.35 -15.39
C GLY A 621 19.77 3.63 -16.77
N GLU A 622 20.13 2.82 -17.77
CA GLU A 622 19.65 2.94 -19.17
C GLU A 622 18.18 2.49 -19.36
N PHE A 623 17.53 1.95 -18.32
CA PHE A 623 16.07 1.78 -18.30
C PHE A 623 15.29 3.11 -18.27
N ARG A 624 15.92 4.25 -18.55
CA ARG A 624 15.31 5.58 -18.73
C ARG A 624 14.95 5.81 -20.20
N ILE A 625 13.79 5.27 -20.54
CA ILE A 625 12.88 5.76 -21.59
C ILE A 625 11.66 6.29 -20.84
#